data_AF-A0A7Z9XDC1-F1
#
_entry.id   AF-A0A7Z9XDC1-F1
#
_cell.length_a   1.000
_cell.length_b   1.000
_cell.length_c   1.000
_cell.angle_alpha   90.00
_cell.angle_beta   90.00
_cell.angle_gamma   90.00
#
_symmetry.space_group_name_H-M   'P 1'
#
loop_
_entity.id
_entity.type
_entity.pdbx_description
1 polymer ?
#
loop_
_entity_poly.entity_id
_entity_poly.type
_entity_poly.pdbx_seq_one_letter_code
_entity_poly.pdbx_strand_id
1 'polypeptide(L)'
;MSEKYIYEGRSVDAISAAGVKGILIRSGSEYFLRVYGDGSTFIDYEIRHDDLSVTIDSDELAAFYSDGEHHTLDHSPSVFDLKKAADNDK
;
A
#
# COMPACT_ATOMS: atom_id res chain seq x y z
N MET A 1 -1.64 15.92 -1.66
CA MET A 1 -2.10 16.38 -0.34
C MET A 1 -2.63 15.16 0.39
N SER A 2 -2.33 14.99 1.68
CA SER A 2 -2.91 13.90 2.48
C SER A 2 -4.30 14.29 2.98
N GLU A 3 -5.15 13.29 3.16
CA GLU A 3 -6.45 13.44 3.82
C GLU A 3 -6.55 12.46 4.99
N LYS A 4 -7.29 12.80 6.05
CA LYS A 4 -7.43 11.93 7.22
C LYS A 4 -8.60 10.95 7.08
N TYR A 5 -8.35 9.68 7.36
CA TYR A 5 -9.32 8.58 7.30
C TYR A 5 -9.29 7.73 8.56
N ILE A 6 -10.41 7.07 8.85
CA ILE A 6 -10.44 5.99 9.84
C ILE A 6 -9.99 4.69 9.18
N TYR A 7 -8.77 4.24 9.47
CA TYR A 7 -8.17 3.00 9.00
C TYR A 7 -7.82 2.12 10.19
N GLU A 8 -8.28 0.86 10.18
CA GLU A 8 -8.15 -0.07 11.31
C GLU A 8 -8.52 0.53 12.69
N GLY A 9 -9.55 1.39 12.69
CA GLY A 9 -10.05 2.05 13.90
C GLY A 9 -9.23 3.25 14.39
N ARG A 10 -8.19 3.68 13.65
CA ARG A 10 -7.36 4.86 13.98
C ARG A 10 -7.54 5.96 12.94
N SER A 11 -7.38 7.21 13.37
CA SER A 11 -7.30 8.34 12.44
C SER A 11 -5.89 8.44 11.86
N VAL A 12 -5.76 8.21 10.56
CA VAL A 12 -4.47 8.20 9.84
C VAL A 12 -4.50 9.15 8.65
N ASP A 13 -3.34 9.68 8.27
CA ASP A 13 -3.15 10.40 7.02
C ASP A 13 -3.02 9.40 5.86
N ALA A 14 -3.81 9.60 4.80
CA ALA A 14 -3.78 8.79 3.58
C ALA A 14 -3.34 9.62 2.38
N ILE A 15 -2.44 9.06 1.56
CA ILE A 15 -1.96 9.66 0.30
C ILE A 15 -2.01 8.60 -0.79
N SER A 16 -2.45 8.97 -2.00
CA SER A 16 -2.39 8.05 -3.15
C SER A 16 -0.97 7.53 -3.38
N ALA A 17 -0.86 6.23 -3.63
CA ALA A 17 0.40 5.55 -3.96
C ALA A 17 0.56 5.26 -5.46
N ALA A 18 -0.44 5.64 -6.27
CA ALA A 18 -0.47 5.35 -7.70
C ALA A 18 0.73 5.98 -8.43
N GLY A 19 1.39 5.18 -9.28
CA GLY A 19 2.56 5.62 -10.05
C GLY A 19 3.85 5.80 -9.26
N VAL A 20 3.85 5.50 -7.95
CA VAL A 20 5.04 5.68 -7.11
C VAL A 20 6.02 4.54 -7.35
N LYS A 21 7.30 4.92 -7.52
CA LYS A 21 8.43 3.98 -7.61
C LYS A 21 9.05 3.79 -6.23
N GLY A 22 9.34 2.54 -5.87
CA GLY A 22 9.98 2.15 -4.62
C GLY A 22 10.90 0.95 -4.77
N ILE A 23 11.35 0.41 -3.65
CA ILE A 23 12.20 -0.78 -3.56
C ILE A 23 11.48 -1.83 -2.71
N LEU A 24 11.41 -3.07 -3.17
CA LEU A 24 11.02 -4.21 -2.33
C LEU A 24 12.19 -4.58 -1.43
N ILE A 25 11.99 -4.47 -0.12
CA ILE A 25 12.94 -4.90 0.90
C ILE A 25 12.33 -6.01 1.74
N ARG A 26 13.15 -6.97 2.17
CA ARG A 26 12.73 -8.07 3.03
C ARG A 26 12.84 -7.68 4.51
N SER A 27 11.71 -7.69 5.23
CA SER A 27 11.64 -7.61 6.69
C SER A 27 10.85 -8.80 7.29
N GLY A 28 11.54 -9.80 7.86
CA GLY A 28 10.93 -11.03 8.39
C GLY A 28 11.30 -12.28 7.59
N SER A 29 10.42 -13.29 7.55
CA SER A 29 10.78 -14.61 7.03
C SER A 29 10.84 -14.69 5.51
N GLU A 30 9.88 -14.22 4.72
CA GLU A 30 9.91 -14.33 3.24
C GLU A 30 9.05 -13.23 2.59
N TYR A 31 9.46 -12.74 1.43
CA TYR A 31 8.66 -11.85 0.56
C TYR A 31 8.53 -12.51 -0.80
N PHE A 32 7.36 -12.36 -1.42
CA PHE A 32 7.07 -12.91 -2.74
C PHE A 32 6.61 -11.81 -3.69
N LEU A 33 7.07 -11.88 -4.94
CA LEU A 33 6.49 -11.17 -6.05
C LEU A 33 5.57 -12.12 -6.81
N ARG A 34 4.27 -11.80 -6.88
CA ARG A 34 3.32 -12.51 -7.73
C ARG A 34 3.31 -11.93 -9.13
N VAL A 35 3.45 -12.77 -10.14
CA VAL A 35 3.33 -12.41 -11.56
C VAL A 35 2.14 -13.17 -12.15
N TYR A 36 1.16 -12.43 -12.67
CA TYR A 36 0.00 -13.01 -13.36
C TYR A 36 0.34 -13.34 -14.82
N GLY A 37 -0.05 -14.53 -15.27
CA GLY A 37 0.10 -14.98 -16.65
C GLY A 37 -1.23 -14.96 -17.41
N ASP A 38 -1.27 -15.63 -18.56
CA ASP A 38 -2.49 -15.76 -19.34
C ASP A 38 -3.55 -16.61 -18.62
N GLY A 39 -4.81 -16.22 -18.77
CA GLY A 39 -5.91 -16.83 -18.03
C GLY A 39 -5.78 -16.58 -16.52
N SER A 40 -6.54 -17.29 -15.69
CA SER A 40 -6.50 -17.13 -14.24
C SER A 40 -5.26 -17.77 -13.59
N THR A 41 -4.07 -17.62 -14.21
CA THR A 41 -2.81 -18.23 -13.76
C THR A 41 -1.86 -17.20 -13.17
N PHE A 42 -1.03 -17.62 -12.23
CA PHE A 42 0.02 -16.79 -11.64
C PHE A 42 1.16 -17.65 -11.09
N ILE A 43 2.33 -17.03 -10.89
CA ILE A 43 3.51 -17.63 -10.26
C ILE A 43 4.01 -16.68 -9.16
N ASP A 44 4.35 -17.25 -7.99
CA ASP A 44 4.97 -16.53 -6.88
C ASP A 44 6.49 -16.75 -6.88
N TYR A 45 7.26 -15.66 -6.91
CA TYR A 45 8.72 -15.66 -6.88
C TYR A 45 9.24 -15.18 -5.53
N GLU A 46 10.02 -16.01 -4.84
CA GLU A 46 10.67 -15.65 -3.58
C GLU A 46 11.77 -14.60 -3.79
N ILE A 47 11.75 -13.53 -3.00
CA ILE A 47 12.76 -12.46 -3.01
C ILE A 47 13.79 -12.75 -1.91
N ARG A 48 15.03 -13.08 -2.29
CA ARG A 48 16.02 -13.59 -1.34
C ARG A 48 17.06 -12.60 -0.82
N HIS A 49 17.56 -11.68 -1.66
CA HIS A 49 18.79 -10.94 -1.30
C HIS A 49 18.88 -9.49 -1.79
N ASP A 50 18.18 -9.10 -2.86
CA ASP A 50 18.41 -7.80 -3.53
C ASP A 50 17.25 -6.82 -3.38
N ASP A 51 17.64 -5.54 -3.33
CA ASP A 51 16.78 -4.37 -3.40
C ASP A 51 16.23 -4.22 -4.83
N LEU A 52 15.07 -4.82 -5.09
CA LEU A 52 14.43 -4.76 -6.40
C LEU A 52 13.53 -3.54 -6.53
N SER A 53 13.78 -2.71 -7.54
CA SER A 53 12.89 -1.60 -7.87
C SER A 53 11.53 -2.10 -8.37
N VAL A 54 10.46 -1.51 -7.84
CA VAL A 54 9.09 -1.73 -8.29
C VAL A 54 8.39 -0.39 -8.52
N THR A 55 7.38 -0.40 -9.38
CA THR A 55 6.49 0.74 -9.62
C THR A 55 5.08 0.27 -9.35
N ILE A 56 4.34 1.01 -8.54
CA ILE A 56 2.90 0.81 -8.37
C ILE A 56 2.24 1.36 -9.63
N ASP A 57 1.36 0.57 -10.25
CA ASP A 57 0.69 0.99 -11.48
C ASP A 57 -0.06 2.31 -11.28
N SER A 58 -0.10 3.12 -12.34
CA SER A 58 -0.63 4.49 -12.27
C SER A 58 -2.14 4.55 -12.05
N ASP A 59 -2.85 3.47 -12.38
CA ASP A 59 -4.28 3.27 -12.19
C ASP A 59 -4.60 2.36 -11.01
N GLU A 60 -3.58 1.88 -10.29
CA GLU A 60 -3.77 1.05 -9.11
C GLU A 60 -4.46 1.85 -8.00
N LEU A 61 -5.50 1.24 -7.42
CA LEU A 61 -6.25 1.82 -6.33
C LEU A 61 -5.53 1.56 -5.01
N ALA A 62 -4.36 2.18 -4.84
CA ALA A 62 -3.49 2.05 -3.67
C ALA A 62 -3.24 3.38 -2.95
N ALA A 63 -3.01 3.31 -1.63
CA ALA A 63 -2.65 4.44 -0.79
C ALA A 63 -1.60 4.08 0.27
N PHE A 64 -0.81 5.09 0.64
CA PHE A 64 0.01 5.07 1.84
C PHE A 64 -0.79 5.63 3.00
N TYR A 65 -0.88 4.88 4.09
CA TYR A 65 -1.48 5.27 5.36
C TYR A 65 -0.41 5.51 6.40
N SER A 66 -0.59 6.52 7.25
CA SER A 66 0.31 6.78 8.37
C SER A 66 -0.37 7.43 9.57
N ASP A 67 -0.06 6.93 10.77
CA ASP A 67 -0.38 7.58 12.05
C ASP A 67 0.83 8.32 12.67
N GLY A 68 1.94 8.43 11.91
CA GLY A 68 3.20 9.03 12.36
C GLY A 68 4.20 8.03 12.98
N GLU A 69 3.73 6.89 13.49
CA GLU A 69 4.60 5.83 14.03
C GLU A 69 4.65 4.62 13.11
N HIS A 70 3.54 4.33 12.44
CA HIS A 70 3.37 3.25 11.50
C HIS A 70 3.10 3.78 10.09
N HIS A 71 3.59 3.03 9.10
CA HIS A 71 3.43 3.33 7.68
C HIS A 71 3.00 2.06 6.96
N THR A 72 1.87 2.14 6.25
CA THR A 72 1.27 0.99 5.56
C THR A 72 1.01 1.37 4.11
N LEU A 73 1.38 0.50 3.17
CA LEU A 73 0.90 0.51 1.79
C LEU A 73 -0.23 -0.51 1.68
N ASP A 74 -1.41 -0.07 1.27
CA ASP A 74 -2.58 -0.92 1.10
C ASP A 74 -3.51 -0.33 0.02
N HIS A 75 -4.68 -0.92 -0.19
CA HIS A 75 -5.68 -0.37 -1.09
C HIS A 75 -6.13 1.04 -0.65
N SER A 76 -6.48 1.85 -1.64
CA SER A 76 -6.98 3.21 -1.46
C SER A 76 -8.26 3.25 -0.61
N PRO A 77 -8.54 4.38 0.07
CA PRO A 77 -9.70 4.50 0.94
C PRO A 77 -11.05 4.16 0.28
N SER A 78 -11.17 4.42 -1.03
CA SER A 78 -12.39 4.11 -1.80
C SER A 78 -12.65 2.63 -2.00
N VAL A 79 -11.61 1.78 -2.03
CA VAL A 79 -11.79 0.32 -2.18
C VAL A 79 -12.45 -0.28 -0.94
N PHE A 80 -12.18 0.31 0.23
CA PHE A 80 -12.73 -0.11 1.51
C PHE A 80 -13.94 0.71 1.97
N ASP A 81 -14.38 1.69 1.18
CA ASP A 81 -15.38 2.69 1.60
C ASP A 81 -15.06 3.35 2.96
N LEU A 82 -13.78 3.73 3.19
CA LEU A 82 -13.35 4.33 4.45
C LEU A 82 -14.01 5.69 4.70
N LYS A 83 -14.36 5.93 5.96
CA LYS A 83 -14.88 7.23 6.41
C LYS A 83 -13.72 8.22 6.60
N LYS A 84 -13.93 9.45 6.15
CA LYS A 84 -13.05 10.57 6.53
C LYS A 84 -13.10 10.76 8.04
N ALA A 85 -11.95 11.00 8.66
CA ALA A 85 -11.89 11.42 10.04
C ALA A 85 -12.54 12.81 10.14
N ALA A 86 -13.27 13.08 11.22
CA ALA A 86 -13.80 14.42 11.46
C ALA A 86 -12.62 15.38 11.73
N ASP A 87 -12.70 16.63 11.26
CA ASP A 87 -11.72 17.69 11.52
C ASP A 87 -11.60 18.08 13.02
N ASN A 88 -12.35 17.41 13.89
CA ASN A 88 -12.47 17.73 15.31
C ASN A 88 -11.68 16.73 16.16
N ASP A 89 -10.36 16.82 16.15
CA ASP A 89 -9.52 16.46 17.29
C ASP A 89 -8.25 17.32 17.20
N LYS A 90 -8.37 18.55 17.72
CA LYS A 90 -7.28 19.47 18.01
C LYS A 90 -7.16 19.61 19.52
#